data_AF-R0B1E1-F1
#
_entry.id   AF-R0B1E1-F1
#
_cell.length_a   1.000
_cell.length_b   1.000
_cell.length_c   1.000
_cell.angle_alpha   90.00
_cell.angle_beta   90.00
_cell.angle_gamma   90.00
#
_symmetry.space_group_name_H-M   'P 1'
#
loop_
_entity.id
_entity.type
_entity.pdbx_description
1 polymer ?
#
loop_
_entity_poly.entity_id
_entity_poly.type
_entity_poly.pdbx_seq_one_letter_code
_entity_poly.pdbx_strand_id
1 'polypeptide(L)'
;MIYNVPVATLALCTSNVKVLKRERMNGNSIYRIEPIRLKDGNADKVFQKLERKIRKKKRLKRCDVFSLLLTPLMSGTMEISERICRGMDILENPGLDMKEEDVKRMQSVLYALAVKFLDRNQLMDVKEKIGMTILGQMLFEDGEKKGMERGEEQGIQRQDV
;
A
#
# COMPACT_ATOMS: atom_id res chain seq x y z
N MET A 1 3.94 39.75 15.06
CA MET A 1 3.23 39.28 13.85
C MET A 1 2.25 38.21 14.27
N ILE A 2 0.94 38.44 14.08
CA ILE A 2 -0.09 37.41 14.32
C ILE A 2 -0.44 36.85 12.96
N TYR A 3 -0.04 35.61 12.67
CA TYR A 3 -0.48 34.90 11.48
C TYR A 3 -1.93 34.43 11.73
N ASN A 4 -2.90 35.27 11.38
CA ASN A 4 -4.33 34.96 11.48
C ASN A 4 -4.78 34.12 10.28
N VAL A 5 -4.09 32.99 10.05
CA VAL A 5 -4.44 32.04 8.99
C VAL A 5 -5.12 30.85 9.66
N PRO A 6 -6.35 30.49 9.25
CA PRO A 6 -7.03 29.34 9.81
C PRO A 6 -6.24 28.06 9.49
N VAL A 7 -5.89 27.30 10.53
CA VAL A 7 -5.21 26.00 10.41
C VAL A 7 -6.23 24.88 10.67
N ALA A 8 -6.33 23.94 9.74
CA ALA A 8 -7.13 22.73 9.90
C ALA A 8 -6.22 21.52 10.13
N THR A 9 -6.50 20.74 11.18
CA THR A 9 -5.77 19.51 11.50
C THR A 9 -6.65 18.30 11.18
N LEU A 10 -6.25 17.53 10.18
CA LEU A 10 -6.91 16.28 9.78
C LEU A 10 -6.15 15.09 10.37
N ALA A 11 -6.86 14.18 11.06
CA ALA A 11 -6.27 12.96 11.59
C ALA A 11 -6.79 11.73 10.83
N LEU A 12 -5.91 11.12 10.04
CA LEU A 12 -6.22 9.86 9.36
C LEU A 12 -6.09 8.69 10.35
N CYS A 13 -7.14 7.89 10.50
CA CYS A 13 -7.13 6.76 11.45
C CYS A 13 -7.67 5.46 10.85
N THR A 14 -7.07 4.34 11.27
CA THR A 14 -7.45 2.97 10.89
C THR A 14 -8.20 2.24 12.00
N SER A 15 -8.50 2.93 13.09
CA SER A 15 -9.08 2.35 14.31
C SER A 15 -10.52 1.88 14.10
N ASN A 16 -10.88 0.76 14.74
CA ASN A 16 -12.24 0.24 14.80
C ASN A 16 -13.09 0.87 15.92
N VAL A 17 -12.67 1.99 16.52
CA VAL A 17 -13.41 2.63 17.62
C VAL A 17 -14.72 3.22 17.12
N LYS A 18 -15.80 3.05 17.90
CA LYS A 18 -17.14 3.54 17.54
C LYS A 18 -17.24 5.07 17.57
N VAL A 19 -16.54 5.72 18.51
CA VAL A 19 -16.59 7.17 18.72
C VAL A 19 -15.23 7.78 18.46
N LEU A 20 -15.17 8.71 17.51
CA LEU A 20 -13.95 9.45 17.17
C LEU A 20 -13.87 10.73 18.00
N LYS A 21 -12.78 10.92 18.73
CA LYS A 21 -12.53 12.17 19.46
C LYS A 21 -12.11 13.25 18.48
N ARG A 22 -12.85 14.37 18.48
CA ARG A 22 -12.58 15.56 17.66
C ARG A 22 -11.83 16.65 18.41
N GLU A 23 -11.74 16.52 19.73
CA GLU A 23 -11.07 17.49 20.57
C GLU A 23 -10.11 16.80 21.51
N ARG A 24 -8.94 17.41 21.70
CA ARG A 24 -7.95 17.00 22.68
C ARG A 24 -7.56 18.23 23.50
N MET A 25 -7.80 18.14 24.81
CA MET A 25 -7.31 19.13 25.75
C MET A 25 -5.87 18.79 26.14
N ASN A 26 -5.00 19.80 26.13
CA ASN A 26 -3.65 19.72 26.66
C ASN A 26 -3.40 20.96 27.53
N GLY A 27 -3.45 20.78 28.85
CA GLY A 27 -3.51 21.91 29.79
C GLY A 27 -4.70 22.82 29.47
N ASN A 28 -4.43 24.10 29.22
CA ASN A 28 -5.45 25.11 28.89
C ASN A 28 -5.72 25.24 27.38
N SER A 29 -5.09 24.41 26.53
CA SER A 29 -5.26 24.46 25.07
C SER A 29 -6.22 23.37 24.58
N ILE A 30 -7.19 23.74 23.75
CA ILE A 30 -8.12 22.81 23.09
C ILE A 30 -7.71 22.68 21.62
N TYR A 31 -7.22 21.51 21.25
CA TYR A 31 -6.93 21.17 19.86
C TYR A 31 -8.16 20.54 19.22
N ARG A 32 -8.69 21.18 18.19
CA ARG A 32 -9.73 20.60 17.34
C ARG A 32 -9.08 19.84 16.18
N ILE A 33 -9.56 18.63 15.98
CA ILE A 33 -9.06 17.68 14.99
C ILE A 33 -10.26 17.13 14.24
N GLU A 34 -10.16 17.08 12.92
CA GLU A 34 -11.14 16.43 12.08
C GLU A 34 -10.66 15.01 11.73
N PRO A 35 -11.23 13.96 12.35
CA PRO A 35 -10.79 12.60 12.13
C PRO A 35 -11.39 12.04 10.83
N ILE A 36 -10.53 11.55 9.94
CA ILE A 36 -10.91 10.78 8.75
C ILE A 36 -10.65 9.30 9.06
N ARG A 37 -11.72 8.50 9.21
CA ARG A 37 -11.60 7.08 9.49
C ARG A 37 -11.60 6.27 8.19
N LEU A 38 -10.48 5.62 7.90
CA LEU A 38 -10.32 4.77 6.71
C LEU A 38 -11.29 3.60 6.71
N LYS A 39 -11.68 3.09 7.89
CA LYS A 39 -12.69 2.04 8.05
C LYS A 39 -14.10 2.46 7.60
N ASP A 40 -14.38 3.75 7.39
CA ASP A 40 -15.65 4.19 6.79
C ASP A 40 -15.68 3.94 5.28
N GLY A 41 -14.51 3.76 4.65
CA GLY A 41 -14.41 3.27 3.29
C GLY A 41 -14.82 1.80 3.18
N ASN A 42 -15.32 1.42 2.01
CA ASN A 42 -15.64 0.02 1.66
C ASN A 42 -14.76 -0.43 0.48
N ALA A 43 -13.88 -1.40 0.74
CA ALA A 43 -12.97 -1.98 -0.24
C ALA A 43 -13.71 -2.61 -1.42
N ASP A 44 -14.78 -3.35 -1.17
CA ASP A 44 -15.56 -4.04 -2.21
C ASP A 44 -16.10 -3.04 -3.24
N LYS A 45 -16.58 -1.88 -2.80
CA LYS A 45 -17.03 -0.79 -3.69
C LYS A 45 -15.89 -0.22 -4.52
N VAL A 46 -14.69 -0.10 -3.95
CA VAL A 46 -13.49 0.37 -4.67
C VAL A 46 -13.14 -0.61 -5.79
N PHE A 47 -13.03 -1.90 -5.48
CA PHE A 47 -12.76 -2.95 -6.46
C PHE A 47 -13.82 -2.98 -7.56
N GLN A 48 -15.11 -3.00 -7.21
CA GLN A 48 -16.19 -2.98 -8.20
C GLN A 48 -16.11 -1.76 -9.13
N LYS A 49 -15.73 -0.58 -8.62
CA LYS A 49 -15.58 0.64 -9.43
C LYS A 49 -14.42 0.51 -10.42
N LEU A 50 -13.28 -0.02 -9.97
CA LEU A 50 -12.09 -0.22 -10.79
C LEU A 50 -12.32 -1.30 -11.85
N GLU A 51 -12.88 -2.45 -11.47
CA GLU A 51 -13.25 -3.52 -12.39
C GLU A 51 -14.25 -3.04 -13.45
N ARG A 52 -15.24 -2.21 -13.08
CA ARG A 52 -16.15 -1.59 -14.05
C ARG A 52 -15.43 -0.66 -15.03
N LYS A 53 -14.36 0.04 -14.62
CA LYS A 53 -13.55 0.86 -15.52
C LYS A 53 -12.71 0.01 -16.47
N ILE A 54 -12.08 -1.05 -15.95
CA ILE A 54 -11.28 -2.01 -16.72
C ILE A 54 -12.15 -2.69 -17.79
N ARG A 55 -13.34 -3.18 -17.42
CA ARG A 55 -14.29 -3.80 -18.37
C ARG A 55 -14.71 -2.85 -19.49
N LYS A 56 -14.82 -1.55 -19.20
CA LYS A 56 -15.12 -0.50 -20.19
C LYS A 56 -13.88 -0.04 -20.98
N LYS A 57 -12.74 -0.73 -20.85
CA LYS A 57 -11.45 -0.39 -21.45
C LYS A 57 -11.03 1.07 -21.20
N LYS A 58 -11.44 1.64 -20.06
CA LYS A 58 -11.05 2.99 -19.67
C LYS A 58 -9.68 2.96 -19.03
N ARG A 59 -8.84 3.93 -19.38
CA ARG A 59 -7.55 4.14 -18.70
C ARG A 59 -7.75 4.42 -17.21
N LEU A 60 -6.95 3.74 -16.39
CA LEU A 60 -6.93 3.96 -14.94
C LEU A 60 -5.87 5.00 -14.61
N LYS A 61 -6.30 6.09 -13.95
CA LYS A 61 -5.41 7.18 -13.53
C LYS A 61 -4.89 6.94 -12.12
N ARG A 62 -3.79 7.60 -11.76
CA ARG A 62 -3.21 7.58 -10.40
C ARG A 62 -4.24 7.79 -9.28
N CYS A 63 -5.18 8.73 -9.44
CA CYS A 63 -6.23 8.98 -8.43
C CYS A 63 -7.20 7.80 -8.25
N ASP A 64 -7.47 7.04 -9.31
CA ASP A 64 -8.31 5.85 -9.22
C ASP A 64 -7.60 4.76 -8.39
N VAL A 65 -6.31 4.58 -8.68
CA VAL A 65 -5.44 3.59 -8.04
C VAL A 65 -5.06 3.98 -6.62
N PHE A 66 -4.99 5.28 -6.28
CA PHE A 66 -4.70 5.71 -4.91
C PHE A 66 -5.70 5.11 -3.90
N SER A 67 -6.99 5.06 -4.25
CA SER A 67 -8.01 4.44 -3.41
C SER A 67 -7.82 2.93 -3.22
N LEU A 68 -7.22 2.25 -4.20
CA LEU A 68 -6.86 0.84 -4.14
C LEU A 68 -5.81 0.58 -3.05
N LEU A 69 -4.80 1.45 -2.92
CA LEU A 69 -3.72 1.28 -1.94
C LEU A 69 -4.24 1.32 -0.49
N LEU A 70 -5.39 1.95 -0.27
CA LEU A 70 -6.02 2.07 1.04
C LEU A 70 -7.00 0.94 1.35
N THR A 71 -7.34 0.07 0.39
CA THR A 71 -8.34 -1.00 0.62
C THR A 71 -7.99 -1.98 1.74
N PRO A 72 -6.71 -2.32 2.02
CA PRO A 72 -6.36 -3.14 3.20
C PRO A 72 -6.79 -2.50 4.53
N LEU A 73 -6.90 -1.17 4.58
CA LEU A 73 -7.23 -0.40 5.78
C LEU A 73 -8.73 -0.10 5.91
N MET A 74 -9.50 -0.33 4.84
CA MET A 74 -10.94 -0.08 4.77
C MET A 74 -11.77 -1.23 5.38
N SER A 75 -13.07 -1.02 5.52
CA SER A 75 -14.03 -2.10 5.76
C SER A 75 -14.35 -2.82 4.45
N GLY A 76 -15.00 -3.99 4.50
CA GLY A 76 -15.36 -4.77 3.32
C GLY A 76 -15.47 -6.26 3.66
N THR A 77 -16.04 -7.04 2.75
CA THR A 77 -16.23 -8.49 2.93
C THR A 77 -15.01 -9.29 2.51
N MET A 78 -14.21 -8.80 1.57
CA MET A 78 -12.97 -9.49 1.15
C MET A 78 -11.94 -9.51 2.28
N GLU A 79 -11.21 -10.61 2.40
CA GLU A 79 -10.06 -10.73 3.30
C GLU A 79 -8.93 -9.78 2.89
N ILE A 80 -8.06 -9.40 3.84
CA ILE A 80 -6.96 -8.46 3.56
C ILE A 80 -6.00 -9.03 2.49
N SER A 81 -5.70 -10.33 2.56
CA SER A 81 -4.82 -11.01 1.59
C SER A 81 -5.39 -10.92 0.18
N GLU A 82 -6.68 -11.21 0.02
CA GLU A 82 -7.39 -11.11 -1.26
C GLU A 82 -7.37 -9.67 -1.80
N ARG A 83 -7.62 -8.66 -0.95
CA ARG A 83 -7.54 -7.26 -1.35
C ARG A 83 -6.16 -6.89 -1.86
N ILE A 84 -5.10 -7.40 -1.24
CA ILE A 84 -3.73 -7.13 -1.66
C ILE A 84 -3.45 -7.81 -3.00
N CYS A 85 -3.80 -9.09 -3.16
CA CYS A 85 -3.61 -9.83 -4.41
C CYS A 85 -4.34 -9.19 -5.59
N ARG A 86 -5.63 -8.85 -5.42
CA ARG A 86 -6.40 -8.13 -6.44
C ARG A 86 -5.85 -6.74 -6.69
N GLY A 87 -5.31 -6.10 -5.65
CA GLY A 87 -4.63 -4.81 -5.78
C GLY A 87 -3.43 -4.88 -6.71
N MET A 88 -2.58 -5.91 -6.54
CA MET A 88 -1.44 -6.17 -7.42
C MET A 88 -1.90 -6.43 -8.86
N ASP A 89 -2.97 -7.23 -9.06
CA ASP A 89 -3.53 -7.49 -10.40
C ASP A 89 -3.96 -6.24 -11.14
N ILE A 90 -4.60 -5.29 -10.44
CA ILE A 90 -5.02 -4.04 -11.06
C ILE A 90 -3.81 -3.16 -11.39
N LEU A 91 -2.75 -3.22 -10.58
CA LEU A 91 -1.50 -2.50 -10.83
C LEU A 91 -0.71 -3.06 -12.03
N GLU A 92 -0.88 -4.33 -12.35
CA GLU A 92 -0.29 -4.98 -13.54
C GLU A 92 -1.19 -4.86 -14.79
N ASN A 93 -2.29 -4.11 -14.71
CA ASN A 93 -3.21 -3.98 -15.83
C ASN A 93 -2.60 -3.15 -16.98
N PRO A 94 -2.60 -3.63 -18.25
CA PRO A 94 -2.05 -2.86 -19.38
C PRO A 94 -2.76 -1.53 -19.66
N GLY A 95 -3.98 -1.33 -19.13
CA GLY A 95 -4.74 -0.09 -19.22
C GLY A 95 -4.38 0.96 -18.16
N LEU A 96 -3.34 0.74 -17.37
CA LEU A 96 -2.86 1.67 -16.35
C LEU A 96 -2.06 2.81 -17.00
N ASP A 97 -2.48 4.05 -16.77
CA ASP A 97 -1.86 5.24 -17.37
C ASP A 97 -0.82 5.83 -16.39
N MET A 98 0.24 5.06 -16.13
CA MET A 98 1.27 5.35 -15.11
C MET A 98 2.65 4.83 -15.54
N LYS A 99 3.71 5.49 -15.06
CA LYS A 99 5.08 5.01 -15.25
C LYS A 99 5.33 3.77 -14.40
N GLU A 100 6.13 2.85 -14.90
CA GLU A 100 6.55 1.64 -14.21
C GLU A 100 7.10 1.91 -12.80
N GLU A 101 7.92 2.95 -12.63
CA GLU A 101 8.46 3.34 -11.33
C GLU A 101 7.37 3.73 -10.32
N ASP A 102 6.28 4.36 -10.79
CA ASP A 102 5.15 4.67 -9.91
C ASP A 102 4.37 3.41 -9.54
N VAL A 103 4.19 2.49 -10.49
CA VAL A 103 3.56 1.18 -10.25
C VAL A 103 4.37 0.41 -9.20
N LYS A 104 5.70 0.36 -9.33
CA LYS A 104 6.60 -0.24 -8.34
C LYS A 104 6.43 0.34 -6.95
N ARG A 105 6.40 1.68 -6.83
CA ARG A 105 6.15 2.37 -5.54
C ARG A 105 4.81 1.96 -4.95
N MET A 106 3.77 1.87 -5.77
CA MET A 106 2.43 1.44 -5.35
C MET A 106 2.38 -0.02 -4.91
N GLN A 107 3.05 -0.93 -5.63
CA GLN A 107 3.19 -2.33 -5.25
C GLN A 107 3.95 -2.45 -3.92
N SER A 108 4.98 -1.63 -3.71
CA SER A 108 5.75 -1.61 -2.47
C SER A 108 4.89 -1.20 -1.27
N VAL A 109 3.95 -0.27 -1.46
CA VAL A 109 2.96 0.08 -0.43
C VAL A 109 2.07 -1.11 -0.11
N LEU A 110 1.52 -1.80 -1.12
CA LEU A 110 0.69 -2.99 -0.89
C LEU A 110 1.48 -4.12 -0.23
N TYR A 111 2.74 -4.34 -0.60
CA TYR A 111 3.62 -5.31 0.05
C TYR A 111 3.90 -4.95 1.50
N ALA A 112 4.19 -3.69 1.81
CA ALA A 112 4.38 -3.23 3.19
C ALA A 112 3.12 -3.46 4.04
N LEU A 113 1.93 -3.23 3.46
CA LEU A 113 0.66 -3.55 4.13
C LEU A 113 0.47 -5.06 4.30
N ALA A 114 0.89 -5.89 3.33
CA ALA A 114 0.87 -7.34 3.45
C ALA A 114 1.70 -7.79 4.65
N VAL A 115 2.96 -7.37 4.73
CA VAL A 115 3.88 -7.68 5.83
C VAL A 115 3.32 -7.21 7.17
N LYS A 116 2.59 -6.10 7.20
CA LYS A 116 2.04 -5.53 8.43
C LYS A 116 0.82 -6.29 8.96
N PHE A 117 -0.06 -6.75 8.08
CA PHE A 117 -1.41 -7.21 8.46
C PHE A 117 -1.65 -8.71 8.28
N LEU A 118 -0.84 -9.38 7.46
CA LEU A 118 -1.02 -10.80 7.16
C LEU A 118 -0.13 -11.67 8.03
N ASP A 119 -0.63 -12.86 8.39
CA ASP A 119 0.19 -13.90 9.00
C ASP A 119 1.10 -14.59 7.98
N ARG A 120 1.97 -15.49 8.45
CA ARG A 120 2.93 -16.19 7.57
C ARG A 120 2.26 -17.02 6.47
N ASN A 121 1.12 -17.66 6.74
CA ASN A 121 0.45 -18.49 5.75
C ASN A 121 -0.19 -17.60 4.68
N GLN A 122 -0.90 -16.55 5.09
CA GLN A 122 -1.49 -15.55 4.18
C GLN A 122 -0.42 -14.80 3.37
N LEU A 123 0.77 -14.58 3.93
CA LEU A 123 1.90 -14.00 3.21
C LEU A 123 2.42 -14.90 2.09
N MET A 124 2.32 -16.22 2.21
CA MET A 124 2.74 -17.14 1.14
C MET A 124 1.88 -16.97 -0.11
N ASP A 125 0.56 -16.84 0.06
CA ASP A 125 -0.37 -16.60 -1.05
C ASP A 125 -0.05 -15.27 -1.76
N VAL A 126 0.25 -14.22 -0.98
CA VAL A 126 0.64 -12.92 -1.53
C VAL A 126 2.04 -12.96 -2.16
N LYS A 127 2.97 -13.77 -1.64
CA LYS A 127 4.33 -13.91 -2.15
C LYS A 127 4.34 -14.40 -3.59
N GLU A 128 3.54 -15.42 -3.90
CA GLU A 128 3.39 -15.91 -5.28
C GLU A 128 2.93 -14.79 -6.21
N LYS A 129 1.93 -14.02 -5.76
CA LYS A 129 1.41 -12.89 -6.52
C LYS A 129 2.45 -11.81 -6.76
N ILE A 130 3.23 -11.46 -5.73
CA ILE A 130 4.30 -10.48 -5.82
C ILE A 130 5.40 -10.95 -6.77
N GLY A 131 5.75 -12.23 -6.75
CA GLY A 131 6.77 -12.79 -7.65
C GLY A 131 6.46 -12.57 -9.13
N MET A 132 5.18 -12.43 -9.48
CA MET A 132 4.74 -12.15 -10.85
C MET A 132 4.72 -10.65 -11.21
N THR A 133 4.94 -9.76 -10.24
CA THR A 133 4.91 -8.32 -10.44
C THR A 133 6.28 -7.76 -10.83
N ILE A 134 6.29 -6.55 -11.39
CA ILE A 134 7.51 -5.78 -11.63
C ILE A 134 8.32 -5.62 -10.33
N LEU A 135 7.66 -5.36 -9.20
CA LEU A 135 8.34 -5.32 -7.89
C LEU A 135 9.02 -6.65 -7.56
N GLY A 136 8.36 -7.79 -7.82
CA GLY A 136 8.92 -9.11 -7.55
C GLY A 136 10.15 -9.42 -8.38
N GLN A 137 10.11 -9.11 -9.68
CA GLN A 137 11.24 -9.26 -10.59
C GLN A 137 12.45 -8.44 -10.12
N MET A 138 12.23 -7.18 -9.77
CA MET A 138 13.31 -6.33 -9.27
C MET A 138 13.89 -6.80 -7.94
N LEU A 139 13.05 -7.29 -7.01
CA LEU A 139 13.53 -7.85 -5.74
C LEU A 139 14.38 -9.10 -5.96
N PHE A 140 14.04 -9.90 -6.97
CA PHE A 140 14.80 -11.08 -7.36
C PHE A 140 16.16 -10.69 -7.95
N GLU A 141 16.18 -9.79 -8.93
CA GLU A 141 17.41 -9.28 -9.57
C GLU A 141 18.36 -8.61 -8.57
N ASP A 142 17.83 -7.74 -7.70
CA ASP A 142 18.60 -7.11 -6.61
C ASP A 142 19.17 -8.17 -5.65
N GLY A 143 18.42 -9.25 -5.42
CA GLY A 143 18.83 -10.38 -4.59
C GLY A 143 19.95 -11.19 -5.23
N GLU A 144 19.83 -11.52 -6.52
CA GLU A 144 20.85 -12.24 -7.28
C GLU A 144 22.16 -11.46 -7.33
N LYS A 145 22.10 -10.17 -7.65
CA LYS A 145 23.27 -9.29 -7.69
C LYS A 145 24.01 -9.26 -6.36
N LYS A 146 23.30 -9.04 -5.25
CA LYS A 146 23.88 -9.09 -3.90
C LYS A 146 24.43 -10.46 -3.55
N GLY A 147 23.82 -11.52 -4.06
CA GLY A 147 24.31 -12.89 -3.91
C GLY A 147 25.64 -13.09 -4.59
N MET A 148 25.80 -12.61 -5.83
CA MET A 148 27.05 -12.67 -6.58
C MET A 148 28.16 -11.86 -5.90
N GLU A 149 27.89 -10.61 -5.51
CA GLU A 149 28.85 -9.74 -4.80
C GLU A 149 29.38 -10.42 -3.52
N ARG A 150 28.48 -10.99 -2.70
CA ARG A 150 28.87 -11.75 -1.50
C ARG A 150 29.66 -13.00 -1.81
N GLY A 151 29.34 -13.68 -2.92
CA GLY A 151 30.07 -14.86 -3.39
C GLY A 151 31.50 -14.52 -3.79
N GLU A 152 31.70 -13.41 -4.51
CA GLU A 152 33.02 -12.90 -4.89
C GLU A 152 33.85 -12.51 -3.66
N GLU A 153 33.27 -11.75 -2.71
CA GLU A 153 33.93 -11.37 -1.45
C GLU A 153 34.40 -12.60 -0.65
N GLN A 154 33.54 -13.62 -0.52
CA GLN A 154 33.87 -14.85 0.19
C GLN A 154 34.91 -15.70 -0.56
N GLY A 155 34.93 -15.63 -1.89
CA GLY A 155 35.94 -16.28 -2.73
C GLY A 155 37.32 -15.66 -2.53
N ILE A 156 37.40 -14.33 -2.51
CA ILE A 156 38.65 -13.58 -2.26
C ILE A 156 39.18 -13.87 -0.85
N GLN A 157 38.33 -13.79 0.18
CA GLN A 157 38.72 -14.08 1.56
C GLN A 157 39.24 -15.51 1.77
N ARG A 158 38.83 -16.48 0.94
CA ARG A 158 39.32 -17.86 1.00
C ARG A 158 40.63 -18.09 0.24
N GLN A 159 41.03 -17.18 -0.65
CA GLN A 159 42.33 -17.24 -1.35
C GLN A 159 43.44 -16.55 -0.55
N ASP A 160 43.09 -15.64 0.35
CA ASP A 160 44.01 -14.92 1.24
C ASP A 160 44.29 -15.65 2.58
N VAL A 161 43.87 -16.92 2.72
CA VAL A 161 44.11 -17.81 3.89
C VAL A 161 44.83 -19.07 3.45
#